data_AF-A0A329XF65-F1
#
_entry.id   AF-A0A329XF65-F1
#
_cell.length_a   1.000
_cell.length_b   1.000
_cell.length_c   1.000
_cell.angle_alpha   90.00
_cell.angle_beta   90.00
_cell.angle_gamma   90.00
#
_symmetry.space_group_name_H-M   'P 1'
#
loop_
_entity.id
_entity.type
_entity.pdbx_description
1 polymer ?
#
loop_
_entity_poly.entity_id
_entity_poly.type
_entity_poly.pdbx_seq_one_letter_code
_entity_poly.pdbx_strand_id
1 'polypeptide(L)'
;MKTVRRPAVAGSFYPGDARALKRMLADLLTRARAQLSAAPAVPKAVVVPHAGYVYSGPMAARAYARLEAGRGRITRVVLLGPTHRVPVRGLALPGADQLATPLGVLNVDAAGCAQAAALPGVTTAPEVHAWEHSLEVQLPFIQTVLGADVAVVPLAAGDASARTVADAINALWGGPETVIIISSDLSHYLPQDLAVTVDAETVTRILALDSSIPHDRACGATPLDGMLLAAQEHGMRAELLGRCTSADTAGDPDRVVGYCAVALHEAATADAEPAAAAAGPQATEPPADAGDTLLPLARRAIARAVGAETGTPAELLAGERPAWLYRPGAAFVTLRS
;
A
#
# COMPACT_ATOMS: atom_id res chain seq x y z
N MET A 1 -2.62 32.51 11.94
CA MET A 1 -1.99 32.26 10.62
C MET A 1 -1.73 30.77 10.52
N LYS A 2 -1.93 30.14 9.36
CA LYS A 2 -1.61 28.72 9.19
C LYS A 2 -0.09 28.50 9.22
N THR A 3 0.38 27.45 9.89
CA THR A 3 1.79 27.03 9.86
C THR A 3 2.08 26.22 8.61
N VAL A 4 3.21 26.48 7.95
CA VAL A 4 3.54 25.86 6.66
C VAL A 4 4.93 25.24 6.72
N ARG A 5 5.01 23.93 6.45
CA ARG A 5 6.29 23.25 6.20
C ARG A 5 6.75 23.60 4.79
N ARG A 6 7.90 24.27 4.67
CA ARG A 6 8.53 24.60 3.38
C ARG A 6 9.18 23.36 2.75
N PRO A 7 9.31 23.31 1.42
CA PRO A 7 10.05 22.23 0.77
C PRO A 7 11.54 22.33 1.12
N ALA A 8 12.15 21.21 1.48
CA ALA A 8 13.55 21.06 1.84
C ALA A 8 14.42 20.66 0.64
N VAL A 9 13.84 20.01 -0.39
CA VAL A 9 14.59 19.43 -1.52
C VAL A 9 14.11 19.88 -2.91
N ALA A 10 13.25 20.91 -2.97
CA ALA A 10 12.93 21.59 -4.22
C ALA A 10 14.19 22.22 -4.83
N GLY A 11 14.46 21.91 -6.10
CA GLY A 11 15.68 22.31 -6.82
C GLY A 11 16.82 21.29 -6.78
N SER A 12 16.73 20.25 -5.93
CA SER A 12 17.73 19.17 -5.87
C SER A 12 17.15 17.80 -6.22
N PHE A 13 16.03 17.40 -5.59
CA PHE A 13 15.39 16.11 -5.87
C PHE A 13 14.37 16.20 -7.01
N TYR A 14 13.78 17.37 -7.20
CA TYR A 14 12.84 17.69 -8.26
C TYR A 14 12.95 19.18 -8.61
N PRO A 15 12.50 19.63 -9.80
CA PRO A 15 12.64 21.04 -10.18
C PRO A 15 11.99 22.01 -9.18
N GLY A 16 12.73 23.06 -8.79
CA GLY A 16 12.21 24.12 -7.92
C GLY A 16 11.28 25.11 -8.65
N ASP A 17 11.34 25.16 -9.99
CA ASP A 17 10.42 25.94 -10.82
C ASP A 17 9.13 25.16 -11.09
N ALA A 18 7.97 25.80 -10.84
CA ALA A 18 6.67 25.17 -10.98
C ALA A 18 6.38 24.69 -12.41
N ARG A 19 6.81 25.45 -13.44
CA ARG A 19 6.53 25.11 -14.84
C ARG A 19 7.37 23.92 -15.29
N ALA A 20 8.64 23.88 -14.89
CA ALA A 20 9.53 22.75 -15.13
C ALA A 20 9.05 21.48 -14.41
N LEU A 21 8.63 21.59 -13.14
CA LEU A 21 8.11 20.48 -12.36
C LEU A 21 6.84 19.88 -13.00
N LYS A 22 5.89 20.73 -13.42
CA LYS A 22 4.67 20.28 -14.13
C LYS A 22 4.99 19.51 -15.42
N ARG A 23 5.95 20.00 -16.23
CA ARG A 23 6.38 19.30 -17.45
C ARG A 23 6.99 17.94 -17.14
N MET A 24 7.93 17.89 -16.18
CA MET A 24 8.57 16.64 -15.78
C MET A 24 7.55 15.61 -15.30
N LEU A 25 6.61 15.99 -14.43
CA LEU A 25 5.56 15.11 -13.94
C LEU A 25 4.63 14.64 -15.07
N ALA A 26 4.24 15.53 -15.98
CA ALA A 26 3.42 15.16 -17.14
C ALA A 26 4.12 14.14 -18.05
N ASP A 27 5.42 14.31 -18.31
CA ASP A 27 6.20 13.38 -19.13
C ASP A 27 6.35 12.02 -18.45
N LEU A 28 6.66 12.00 -17.15
CA LEU A 28 6.76 10.78 -16.37
C LEU A 28 5.44 10.00 -16.33
N LEU A 29 4.32 10.69 -16.05
CA LEU A 29 2.99 10.07 -16.03
C LEU A 29 2.56 9.59 -17.41
N THR A 30 2.86 10.34 -18.48
CA THR A 30 2.56 9.91 -19.86
C THR A 30 3.29 8.62 -20.21
N ARG A 31 4.58 8.50 -19.86
CA ARG A 31 5.36 7.26 -20.07
C ARG A 31 4.81 6.11 -19.23
N ALA A 32 4.46 6.37 -17.98
CA ALA A 32 3.89 5.36 -17.09
C ALA A 32 2.56 4.79 -17.64
N ARG A 33 1.64 5.66 -18.08
CA ARG A 33 0.36 5.24 -18.69
C ARG A 33 0.56 4.36 -19.93
N ALA A 34 1.57 4.65 -20.75
CA ALA A 34 1.87 3.85 -21.94
C ALA A 34 2.43 2.45 -21.63
N GLN A 35 3.01 2.26 -20.45
CA GLN A 35 3.65 1.01 -20.03
C GLN A 35 2.75 0.13 -19.16
N LEU A 36 1.67 0.69 -18.64
CA LEU A 36 0.77 -0.01 -17.74
C LEU A 36 -0.49 -0.45 -18.49
N SER A 37 -0.91 -1.70 -18.26
CA SER A 37 -2.25 -2.15 -18.65
C SER A 37 -3.33 -1.37 -17.90
N ALA A 38 -4.54 -1.29 -18.46
CA ALA A 38 -5.68 -0.77 -17.73
C ALA A 38 -5.93 -1.63 -16.49
N ALA A 39 -6.02 -0.99 -15.32
CA ALA A 39 -6.35 -1.67 -14.07
C ALA A 39 -7.85 -1.50 -13.77
N PRO A 40 -8.54 -2.54 -13.29
CA PRO A 40 -9.98 -2.49 -13.07
C PRO A 40 -10.38 -1.68 -11.82
N ALA A 41 -9.47 -1.45 -10.87
CA ALA A 41 -9.75 -0.77 -9.62
C ALA A 41 -8.59 0.10 -9.13
N VAL A 42 -8.92 1.18 -8.41
CA VAL A 42 -7.96 2.04 -7.71
C VAL A 42 -7.40 1.25 -6.52
N PRO A 43 -6.07 1.11 -6.36
CA PRO A 43 -5.51 0.42 -5.21
C PRO A 43 -5.75 1.22 -3.93
N LYS A 44 -5.90 0.51 -2.80
CA LYS A 44 -6.06 1.11 -1.47
C LYS A 44 -4.73 1.65 -0.95
N ALA A 45 -3.62 1.01 -1.31
CA ALA A 45 -2.29 1.49 -0.97
C ALA A 45 -1.29 1.33 -2.13
N VAL A 46 -0.23 2.15 -2.12
CA VAL A 46 0.91 2.01 -3.03
C VAL A 46 2.23 2.13 -2.27
N VAL A 47 3.23 1.35 -2.70
CA VAL A 47 4.64 1.52 -2.30
C VAL A 47 5.37 2.26 -3.41
N VAL A 48 6.07 3.34 -3.05
CA VAL A 48 6.59 4.33 -3.99
C VAL A 48 8.00 4.77 -3.58
N PRO A 49 8.97 4.87 -4.51
CA PRO A 49 10.33 5.31 -4.20
C PRO A 49 10.40 6.83 -3.94
N HIS A 50 11.49 7.29 -3.31
CA HIS A 50 11.70 8.68 -2.90
C HIS A 50 13.09 9.28 -3.21
N ALA A 51 13.90 8.64 -4.06
CA ALA A 51 15.06 9.33 -4.62
C ALA A 51 14.67 10.54 -5.50
N GLY A 52 15.65 11.26 -6.03
CA GLY A 52 15.42 12.34 -6.99
C GLY A 52 14.68 11.85 -8.23
N TYR A 53 13.79 12.68 -8.79
CA TYR A 53 12.88 12.31 -9.88
C TYR A 53 13.59 11.86 -11.16
N VAL A 54 14.83 12.29 -11.37
CA VAL A 54 15.66 11.82 -12.50
C VAL A 54 16.00 10.33 -12.38
N TYR A 55 15.99 9.77 -11.18
CA TYR A 55 16.27 8.37 -10.91
C TYR A 55 14.99 7.56 -10.66
N SER A 56 14.24 7.91 -9.62
CA SER A 56 13.09 7.11 -9.15
C SER A 56 11.74 7.54 -9.75
N GLY A 57 11.69 8.73 -10.36
CA GLY A 57 10.48 9.32 -10.92
C GLY A 57 9.71 8.40 -11.89
N PRO A 58 10.38 7.64 -12.79
CA PRO A 58 9.69 6.68 -13.66
C PRO A 58 8.94 5.59 -12.90
N MET A 59 9.49 5.06 -11.81
CA MET A 59 8.80 4.07 -10.98
C MET A 59 7.69 4.73 -10.15
N ALA A 60 7.96 5.89 -9.55
CA ALA A 60 6.94 6.63 -8.81
C ALA A 60 5.71 6.92 -9.69
N ALA A 61 5.92 7.37 -10.92
CA ALA A 61 4.84 7.64 -11.86
C ALA A 61 3.98 6.42 -12.19
N ARG A 62 4.52 5.19 -12.15
CA ARG A 62 3.71 3.97 -12.32
C ARG A 62 2.72 3.77 -11.18
N ALA A 63 3.16 3.97 -9.93
CA ALA A 63 2.27 3.92 -8.77
C ALA A 63 1.20 5.02 -8.84
N TYR A 64 1.60 6.26 -9.12
CA TYR A 64 0.65 7.37 -9.19
C TYR A 64 -0.33 7.27 -10.37
N ALA A 65 0.09 6.74 -11.52
CA ALA A 65 -0.83 6.48 -12.63
C ALA A 65 -1.98 5.53 -12.24
N ARG A 66 -1.76 4.59 -11.31
CA ARG A 66 -2.82 3.72 -10.76
C ARG A 66 -3.81 4.46 -9.86
N LEU A 67 -3.42 5.60 -9.30
CA LEU A 67 -4.29 6.42 -8.44
C LEU A 67 -5.14 7.43 -9.21
N GLU A 68 -4.87 7.67 -10.50
CA GLU A 68 -5.59 8.66 -11.31
C GLU A 68 -7.10 8.43 -11.37
N ALA A 69 -7.54 7.18 -11.46
CA ALA A 69 -8.96 6.83 -11.45
C ALA A 69 -9.65 7.11 -10.11
N GLY A 70 -8.88 7.38 -9.05
CA GLY A 70 -9.39 7.81 -7.74
C GLY A 70 -9.55 9.32 -7.60
N ARG A 71 -9.11 10.12 -8.58
CA ARG A 71 -9.24 11.58 -8.53
C ARG A 71 -10.69 12.01 -8.35
N GLY A 72 -10.94 12.96 -7.44
CA GLY A 72 -12.27 13.44 -7.09
C GLY A 72 -13.04 12.54 -6.11
N ARG A 73 -12.62 11.28 -5.94
CA ARG A 73 -13.12 10.38 -4.90
C ARG A 73 -12.19 10.35 -3.69
N ILE A 74 -10.88 10.23 -3.92
CA ILE A 74 -9.86 10.30 -2.88
C ILE A 74 -9.77 11.75 -2.39
N THR A 75 -10.01 11.96 -1.11
CA THR A 75 -9.91 13.24 -0.42
C THR A 75 -8.84 13.24 0.67
N ARG A 76 -8.40 12.05 1.12
CA ARG A 76 -7.36 11.85 2.12
C ARG A 76 -6.23 10.96 1.59
N VAL A 77 -5.00 11.37 1.83
CA VAL A 77 -3.80 10.57 1.60
C VAL A 77 -3.09 10.35 2.93
N VAL A 78 -2.99 9.10 3.39
CA VAL A 78 -2.15 8.73 4.52
C VAL A 78 -0.76 8.44 3.97
N LEU A 79 0.25 9.22 4.37
CA LEU A 79 1.57 9.21 3.75
C LEU A 79 2.63 8.84 4.80
N LEU A 80 3.25 7.67 4.65
CA LEU A 80 4.29 7.18 5.55
C LEU A 80 5.62 6.99 4.83
N GLY A 81 6.71 7.18 5.54
CA GLY A 81 8.07 7.06 5.01
C GLY A 81 9.10 7.18 6.13
N PRO A 82 10.35 6.74 5.90
CA PRO A 82 11.38 6.71 6.93
C PRO A 82 11.89 8.11 7.29
N THR A 83 12.58 8.21 8.42
CA THR A 83 13.40 9.37 8.79
C THR A 83 14.87 9.16 8.43
N HIS A 84 15.48 10.10 7.72
CA HIS A 84 16.89 10.07 7.29
C HIS A 84 17.79 11.06 8.04
N ARG A 85 17.21 12.12 8.61
CA ARG A 85 17.98 13.26 9.15
C ARG A 85 17.94 13.33 10.66
N VAL A 86 16.73 13.30 11.22
CA VAL A 86 16.51 13.46 12.65
C VAL A 86 15.83 12.19 13.16
N PRO A 87 16.46 11.46 14.11
CA PRO A 87 15.87 10.26 14.65
C PRO A 87 14.66 10.60 15.53
N VAL A 88 13.67 9.72 15.55
CA VAL A 88 12.51 9.80 16.44
C VAL A 88 12.16 8.40 16.94
N ARG A 89 11.63 8.29 18.16
CA ARG A 89 11.03 7.04 18.64
C ARG A 89 9.56 7.01 18.21
N GLY A 90 9.17 5.97 17.50
CA GLY A 90 7.82 5.83 16.96
C GLY A 90 7.60 6.63 15.67
N LEU A 91 6.41 7.21 15.55
CA LEU A 91 5.97 8.01 14.41
C LEU A 91 5.94 9.50 14.77
N ALA A 92 6.28 10.36 13.81
CA ALA A 92 6.25 11.80 13.95
C ALA A 92 5.24 12.45 12.99
N LEU A 93 4.39 13.31 13.54
CA LEU A 93 3.56 14.28 12.82
C LEU A 93 4.31 15.61 12.61
N PRO A 94 3.97 16.41 11.59
CA PRO A 94 4.75 17.58 11.18
C PRO A 94 4.53 18.81 12.06
N GLY A 95 3.45 18.87 12.85
CA GLY A 95 3.04 20.08 13.58
C GLY A 95 2.80 21.30 12.67
N ALA A 96 2.47 21.06 11.40
CA ALA A 96 2.18 22.07 10.40
C ALA A 96 0.75 21.91 9.86
N ASP A 97 0.09 23.01 9.53
CA ASP A 97 -1.24 23.00 8.92
C ASP A 97 -1.19 22.70 7.40
N GLN A 98 -0.06 22.99 6.77
CA GLN A 98 0.13 22.84 5.32
C GLN A 98 1.55 22.42 4.97
N LEU A 99 1.69 21.69 3.86
CA LEU A 99 2.98 21.34 3.26
C LEU A 99 3.10 22.05 1.91
N ALA A 100 4.16 22.83 1.71
CA ALA A 100 4.39 23.58 0.48
C ALA A 100 5.25 22.81 -0.51
N THR A 101 4.94 22.97 -1.80
CA THR A 101 5.76 22.55 -2.95
C THR A 101 5.82 23.71 -3.96
N PRO A 102 6.63 23.61 -5.03
CA PRO A 102 6.56 24.56 -6.13
C PRO A 102 5.19 24.62 -6.85
N LEU A 103 4.33 23.62 -6.68
CA LEU A 103 3.00 23.58 -7.29
C LEU A 103 1.90 24.25 -6.45
N GLY A 104 2.21 24.66 -5.22
CA GLY A 104 1.27 25.20 -4.25
C GLY A 104 1.36 24.46 -2.91
N VAL A 105 0.31 24.56 -2.10
CA VAL A 105 0.24 23.90 -0.79
C VAL A 105 -0.75 22.73 -0.80
N LEU A 106 -0.48 21.71 0.01
CA LEU A 106 -1.45 20.70 0.42
C LEU A 106 -1.84 20.96 1.88
N ASN A 107 -3.11 20.76 2.21
CA ASN A 107 -3.55 20.84 3.61
C ASN A 107 -3.16 19.56 4.35
N VAL A 108 -2.71 19.71 5.60
CA VAL A 108 -2.60 18.59 6.52
C VAL A 108 -3.99 18.30 7.09
N ASP A 109 -4.41 17.04 7.07
CA ASP A 109 -5.67 16.61 7.66
C ASP A 109 -5.57 16.63 9.19
N ALA A 110 -6.09 17.69 9.80
CA ALA A 110 -6.07 17.89 11.25
C ALA A 110 -6.82 16.78 12.01
N ALA A 111 -7.92 16.27 11.46
CA ALA A 111 -8.70 15.21 12.11
C ALA A 111 -7.95 13.87 12.07
N GLY A 112 -7.37 13.53 10.91
CA GLY A 112 -6.50 12.36 10.78
C GLY A 112 -5.25 12.45 11.66
N CYS A 113 -4.61 13.63 11.73
CA CYS A 113 -3.47 13.83 12.62
C CYS A 113 -3.85 13.71 14.10
N ALA A 114 -5.01 14.23 14.52
CA ALA A 114 -5.50 14.08 15.88
C ALA A 114 -5.79 12.61 16.23
N GLN A 115 -6.36 11.86 15.29
CA GLN A 115 -6.59 10.43 15.45
C GLN A 115 -5.27 9.65 15.58
N ALA A 116 -4.27 9.96 14.76
CA ALA A 116 -2.94 9.35 14.86
C ALA A 116 -2.26 9.71 16.19
N ALA A 117 -2.33 10.97 16.61
CA ALA A 117 -1.71 11.46 17.86
C ALA A 117 -2.29 10.80 19.12
N ALA A 118 -3.50 10.24 19.06
CA ALA A 118 -4.10 9.49 20.16
C ALA A 118 -3.50 8.08 20.33
N LEU A 119 -2.76 7.58 19.33
CA LEU A 119 -2.16 6.25 19.39
C LEU A 119 -0.82 6.26 20.15
N PRO A 120 -0.50 5.18 20.89
CA PRO A 120 0.81 5.02 21.51
C PRO A 120 1.94 5.07 20.48
N GLY A 121 3.01 5.80 20.80
CA GLY A 121 4.18 5.91 19.93
C GLY A 121 4.03 6.89 18.77
N VAL A 122 3.00 7.76 18.77
CA VAL A 122 2.88 8.88 17.83
C VAL A 122 3.15 10.20 18.56
N THR A 123 4.03 11.02 18.01
CA THR A 123 4.40 12.32 18.56
C THR A 123 4.31 13.41 17.49
N THR A 124 4.22 14.68 17.91
CA THR A 124 4.36 15.81 16.99
C THR A 124 5.79 16.34 17.10
N ALA A 125 6.54 16.29 16.00
CA ALA A 125 7.96 16.64 15.95
C ALA A 125 8.29 17.38 14.64
N PRO A 126 8.05 18.70 14.55
CA PRO A 126 8.30 19.49 13.34
C PRO A 126 9.75 19.42 12.84
N GLU A 127 10.71 19.29 13.74
CA GLU A 127 12.14 19.14 13.45
C GLU A 127 12.46 17.87 12.65
N VAL A 128 11.70 16.78 12.86
CA VAL A 128 11.82 15.55 12.09
C VAL A 128 11.41 15.79 10.64
N HIS A 129 10.34 16.55 10.43
CA HIS A 129 9.81 16.84 9.10
C HIS A 129 10.57 17.93 8.35
N ALA A 130 11.20 18.87 9.06
CA ALA A 130 11.76 20.10 8.48
C ALA A 130 12.74 19.85 7.33
N TRP A 131 13.52 18.77 7.41
CA TRP A 131 14.52 18.38 6.40
C TRP A 131 14.32 16.97 5.84
N GLU A 132 13.22 16.31 6.19
CA GLU A 132 12.91 14.97 5.69
C GLU A 132 12.39 15.03 4.27
N HIS A 133 12.90 14.18 3.39
CA HIS A 133 12.55 14.18 1.97
C HIS A 133 11.65 13.03 1.57
N SER A 134 11.64 11.91 2.32
CA SER A 134 10.89 10.71 1.99
C SER A 134 9.40 10.98 1.72
N LEU A 135 8.78 11.84 2.54
CA LEU A 135 7.39 12.27 2.36
C LEU A 135 7.27 13.43 1.36
N GLU A 136 8.21 14.37 1.36
CA GLU A 136 8.13 15.58 0.54
C GLU A 136 8.06 15.29 -0.95
N VAL A 137 8.90 14.38 -1.43
CA VAL A 137 9.00 14.08 -2.87
C VAL A 137 7.74 13.40 -3.42
N GLN A 138 6.84 12.94 -2.54
CA GLN A 138 5.54 12.41 -2.92
C GLN A 138 4.51 13.53 -3.18
N LEU A 139 4.67 14.69 -2.54
CA LEU A 139 3.68 15.78 -2.56
C LEU A 139 3.39 16.33 -3.97
N PRO A 140 4.39 16.58 -4.86
CA PRO A 140 4.11 17.05 -6.21
C PRO A 140 3.32 16.04 -7.06
N PHE A 141 3.60 14.74 -6.90
CA PHE A 141 2.83 13.69 -7.58
C PHE A 141 1.39 13.64 -7.06
N ILE A 142 1.18 13.69 -5.74
CA ILE A 142 -0.15 13.75 -5.11
C ILE A 142 -0.95 14.94 -5.67
N GLN A 143 -0.39 16.15 -5.67
CA GLN A 143 -1.06 17.35 -6.20
C GLN A 143 -1.42 17.22 -7.67
N THR A 144 -0.55 16.59 -8.47
CA THR A 144 -0.73 16.46 -9.92
C THR A 144 -1.80 15.43 -10.26
N VAL A 145 -1.82 14.30 -9.55
CA VAL A 145 -2.68 13.16 -9.84
C VAL A 145 -4.04 13.27 -9.15
N LEU A 146 -4.05 13.59 -7.87
CA LEU A 146 -5.27 13.59 -7.06
C LEU A 146 -5.90 14.99 -6.94
N GLY A 147 -5.13 16.05 -7.22
CA GLY A 147 -5.55 17.44 -7.12
C GLY A 147 -5.03 18.12 -5.85
N ALA A 148 -5.16 19.44 -5.78
CA ALA A 148 -4.65 20.24 -4.65
C ALA A 148 -5.59 20.27 -3.44
N ASP A 149 -6.84 19.82 -3.59
CA ASP A 149 -7.86 19.83 -2.53
C ASP A 149 -7.77 18.62 -1.59
N VAL A 150 -6.99 17.59 -1.96
CA VAL A 150 -6.76 16.46 -1.07
C VAL A 150 -5.96 16.87 0.16
N ALA A 151 -6.30 16.29 1.30
CA ALA A 151 -5.57 16.47 2.53
C ALA A 151 -4.61 15.30 2.78
N VAL A 152 -3.49 15.58 3.44
CA VAL A 152 -2.47 14.56 3.76
C VAL A 152 -2.37 14.33 5.26
N VAL A 153 -2.18 13.08 5.68
CA VAL A 153 -1.73 12.71 7.03
C VAL A 153 -0.29 12.21 6.92
N PRO A 154 0.71 13.08 7.03
CA PRO A 154 2.12 12.70 6.91
C PRO A 154 2.65 12.14 8.24
N LEU A 155 3.18 10.92 8.21
CA LEU A 155 3.78 10.23 9.36
C LEU A 155 5.21 9.82 9.00
N ALA A 156 6.20 10.48 9.61
CA ALA A 156 7.59 10.07 9.47
C ALA A 156 7.89 8.95 10.48
N ALA A 157 8.37 7.81 9.99
CA ALA A 157 8.63 6.62 10.78
C ALA A 157 10.12 6.54 11.16
N GLY A 158 10.40 6.62 12.46
CA GLY A 158 11.73 6.39 13.02
C GLY A 158 11.85 4.99 13.62
N ASP A 159 12.31 4.93 14.87
CA ASP A 159 12.41 3.70 15.66
C ASP A 159 11.01 3.27 16.13
N ALA A 160 10.25 2.65 15.22
CA ALA A 160 8.91 2.13 15.44
C ALA A 160 8.84 0.64 15.11
N SER A 161 7.93 -0.08 15.76
CA SER A 161 7.62 -1.45 15.36
C SER A 161 6.67 -1.47 14.16
N ALA A 162 6.71 -2.54 13.35
CA ALA A 162 5.75 -2.77 12.28
C ALA A 162 4.29 -2.73 12.81
N ARG A 163 4.04 -3.25 14.03
CA ARG A 163 2.74 -3.18 14.69
C ARG A 163 2.29 -1.74 14.95
N THR A 164 3.17 -0.88 15.47
CA THR A 164 2.87 0.54 15.71
C THR A 164 2.47 1.25 14.42
N VAL A 165 3.20 0.99 13.34
CA VAL A 165 2.88 1.51 12.00
C VAL A 165 1.52 0.98 11.52
N ALA A 166 1.29 -0.33 11.62
CA ALA A 166 0.05 -0.96 11.20
C ALA A 166 -1.17 -0.46 12.00
N ASP A 167 -1.02 -0.19 13.29
CA ASP A 167 -2.06 0.42 14.12
C ASP A 167 -2.42 1.83 13.65
N ALA A 168 -1.43 2.65 13.30
CA ALA A 168 -1.65 3.97 12.73
C ALA A 168 -2.34 3.89 11.35
N ILE A 169 -1.91 2.96 10.50
CA ILE A 169 -2.55 2.71 9.20
C ILE A 169 -4.00 2.26 9.38
N ASN A 170 -4.27 1.31 10.27
CA ASN A 170 -5.62 0.78 10.52
C ASN A 170 -6.55 1.83 11.11
N ALA A 171 -6.08 2.67 12.04
CA ALA A 171 -6.87 3.79 12.54
C ALA A 171 -7.27 4.72 11.39
N LEU A 172 -6.36 4.97 10.45
CA LEU A 172 -6.56 5.89 9.33
C LEU A 172 -7.08 5.22 8.05
N TRP A 173 -7.51 3.95 8.10
CA TRP A 173 -7.77 3.14 6.90
C TRP A 173 -8.79 3.75 5.93
N GLY A 174 -9.90 4.26 6.48
CA GLY A 174 -10.99 4.89 5.74
C GLY A 174 -11.65 4.00 4.69
N GLY A 175 -12.48 4.61 3.85
CA GLY A 175 -13.12 3.99 2.68
C GLY A 175 -12.42 4.34 1.36
N PRO A 176 -13.16 4.39 0.24
CA PRO A 176 -12.63 4.79 -1.07
C PRO A 176 -12.11 6.22 -1.16
N GLU A 177 -12.41 7.06 -0.17
CA GLU A 177 -11.91 8.43 -0.05
C GLU A 177 -10.48 8.52 0.51
N THR A 178 -9.96 7.42 1.03
CA THR A 178 -8.62 7.36 1.63
C THR A 178 -7.71 6.43 0.84
N VAL A 179 -6.51 6.91 0.51
CA VAL A 179 -5.42 6.09 -0.04
C VAL A 179 -4.20 6.16 0.88
N ILE A 180 -3.47 5.05 0.97
CA ILE A 180 -2.24 4.96 1.76
C ILE A 180 -1.03 4.95 0.80
N ILE A 181 -0.03 5.78 1.07
CA ILE A 181 1.21 5.85 0.31
C ILE A 181 2.35 5.53 1.25
N ILE A 182 3.09 4.47 0.94
CA ILE A 182 4.29 4.05 1.66
C ILE A 182 5.49 4.43 0.82
N SER A 183 6.38 5.22 1.40
CA SER A 183 7.56 5.70 0.72
C SER A 183 8.79 4.88 1.09
N SER A 184 9.38 4.19 0.11
CA SER A 184 10.61 3.42 0.28
C SER A 184 11.36 3.22 -1.04
N ASP A 185 12.65 3.49 -1.02
CA ASP A 185 13.62 2.88 -1.94
C ASP A 185 14.02 1.48 -1.43
N LEU A 186 14.64 0.66 -2.28
CA LEU A 186 15.13 -0.68 -1.95
C LEU A 186 16.61 -0.65 -1.52
N SER A 187 17.45 -1.56 -2.03
CA SER A 187 18.85 -1.65 -1.65
C SER A 187 19.65 -0.40 -2.05
N HIS A 188 20.75 -0.14 -1.34
CA HIS A 188 21.58 1.05 -1.53
C HIS A 188 23.05 0.70 -1.74
N TYR A 189 23.67 1.35 -2.72
CA TYR A 189 25.10 1.34 -3.00
C TYR A 189 25.71 -0.04 -3.29
N LEU A 190 24.89 -0.97 -3.77
CA LEU A 190 25.35 -2.26 -4.28
C LEU A 190 25.75 -2.13 -5.76
N PRO A 191 26.65 -2.98 -6.27
CA PRO A 191 26.83 -3.15 -7.71
C PRO A 191 25.55 -3.63 -8.37
N GLN A 192 25.31 -3.21 -9.62
CA GLN A 192 24.07 -3.45 -10.37
C GLN A 192 23.55 -4.89 -10.27
N ASP A 193 24.38 -5.89 -10.59
CA ASP A 193 23.94 -7.30 -10.62
C ASP A 193 23.48 -7.78 -9.24
N LEU A 194 24.19 -7.37 -8.19
CA LEU A 194 23.84 -7.73 -6.82
C LEU A 194 22.56 -7.00 -6.38
N ALA A 195 22.42 -5.72 -6.70
CA ALA A 195 21.19 -4.96 -6.44
C ALA A 195 19.98 -5.64 -7.11
N VAL A 196 20.12 -6.05 -8.37
CA VAL A 196 19.05 -6.74 -9.11
C VAL A 196 18.64 -8.03 -8.42
N THR A 197 19.57 -8.84 -7.92
CA THR A 197 19.22 -10.07 -7.17
C THR A 197 18.54 -9.75 -5.85
N VAL A 198 19.15 -8.88 -5.05
CA VAL A 198 18.68 -8.50 -3.71
C VAL A 198 17.30 -7.85 -3.74
N ASP A 199 17.08 -6.94 -4.68
CA ASP A 199 15.82 -6.24 -4.82
C ASP A 199 14.72 -7.17 -5.33
N ALA A 200 15.05 -8.19 -6.12
CA ALA A 200 14.08 -9.20 -6.55
C ALA A 200 13.56 -10.01 -5.37
N GLU A 201 14.45 -10.45 -4.48
CA GLU A 201 14.07 -11.14 -3.23
C GLU A 201 13.20 -10.26 -2.34
N THR A 202 13.56 -8.98 -2.22
CA THR A 202 12.81 -8.00 -1.43
C THR A 202 11.40 -7.81 -2.00
N VAL A 203 11.27 -7.68 -3.32
CA VAL A 203 9.98 -7.58 -4.00
C VAL A 203 9.16 -8.87 -3.84
N THR A 204 9.78 -10.06 -3.91
CA THR A 204 9.07 -11.32 -3.65
C THR A 204 8.44 -11.33 -2.26
N ARG A 205 9.14 -10.84 -1.24
CA ARG A 205 8.59 -10.71 0.13
C ARG A 205 7.44 -9.72 0.19
N ILE A 206 7.58 -8.54 -0.43
CA ILE A 206 6.50 -7.54 -0.52
C ILE A 206 5.25 -8.16 -1.17
N LEU A 207 5.42 -8.91 -2.27
CA LEU A 207 4.30 -9.55 -2.97
C LEU A 207 3.65 -10.68 -2.16
N ALA A 208 4.41 -11.34 -1.30
CA ALA A 208 3.90 -12.34 -0.35
C ALA A 208 3.32 -11.71 0.93
N LEU A 209 3.31 -10.37 1.03
CA LEU A 209 2.95 -9.61 2.23
C LEU A 209 3.77 -9.99 3.47
N ASP A 210 5.02 -10.41 3.29
CA ASP A 210 5.94 -10.75 4.38
C ASP A 210 6.49 -9.47 5.03
N SER A 211 6.01 -9.18 6.24
CA SER A 211 6.34 -8.00 7.06
C SER A 211 7.65 -8.14 7.85
N SER A 212 8.64 -8.85 7.28
CA SER A 212 9.97 -9.04 7.86
C SER A 212 11.09 -8.51 6.97
N ILE A 213 10.85 -7.38 6.28
CA ILE A 213 11.83 -6.77 5.37
C ILE A 213 13.01 -6.20 6.19
N PRO A 214 14.24 -6.67 5.98
CA PRO A 214 15.39 -6.12 6.70
C PRO A 214 15.72 -4.68 6.26
N HIS A 215 16.19 -3.86 7.21
CA HIS A 215 16.50 -2.44 6.98
C HIS A 215 17.62 -2.16 5.95
N ASP A 216 18.49 -3.13 5.68
CA ASP A 216 19.52 -3.03 4.64
C ASP A 216 18.96 -3.33 3.23
N ARG A 217 17.73 -3.85 3.15
CA ARG A 217 17.02 -4.13 1.89
C ARG A 217 16.10 -3.00 1.45
N ALA A 218 15.65 -2.16 2.37
CA ALA A 218 14.77 -1.04 2.09
C ALA A 218 14.94 0.05 3.15
N CYS A 219 15.18 1.29 2.72
CA CYS A 219 15.29 2.42 3.65
C CYS A 219 13.98 2.67 4.43
N GLY A 220 12.83 2.37 3.81
CA GLY A 220 11.51 2.43 4.41
C GLY A 220 11.02 1.08 4.94
N ALA A 221 11.91 0.17 5.36
CA ALA A 221 11.52 -1.14 5.90
C ALA A 221 10.44 -1.06 7.00
N THR A 222 10.59 -0.16 7.98
CA THR A 222 9.58 0.02 9.05
C THR A 222 8.18 0.40 8.53
N PRO A 223 8.00 1.50 7.76
CA PRO A 223 6.68 1.83 7.23
C PRO A 223 6.15 0.79 6.23
N LEU A 224 7.05 0.11 5.50
CA LEU A 224 6.70 -0.99 4.61
C LEU A 224 6.17 -2.20 5.37
N ASP A 225 6.90 -2.72 6.35
CA ASP A 225 6.48 -3.87 7.16
C ASP A 225 5.15 -3.61 7.87
N GLY A 226 4.92 -2.39 8.37
CA GLY A 226 3.63 -2.03 8.95
C GLY A 226 2.49 -2.04 7.93
N MET A 227 2.73 -1.60 6.70
CA MET A 227 1.74 -1.72 5.63
C MET A 227 1.52 -3.19 5.24
N LEU A 228 2.57 -4.01 5.16
CA LEU A 228 2.44 -5.43 4.82
C LEU A 228 1.64 -6.18 5.91
N LEU A 229 1.89 -5.87 7.18
CA LEU A 229 1.12 -6.40 8.31
C LEU A 229 -0.36 -5.98 8.23
N ALA A 230 -0.66 -4.70 8.00
CA ALA A 230 -2.03 -4.24 7.80
C ALA A 230 -2.68 -4.90 6.56
N ALA A 231 -1.93 -5.06 5.48
CA ALA A 231 -2.41 -5.71 4.26
C ALA A 231 -2.79 -7.18 4.49
N GLN A 232 -2.03 -7.91 5.32
CA GLN A 232 -2.39 -9.27 5.74
C GLN A 232 -3.70 -9.28 6.54
N GLU A 233 -3.87 -8.35 7.49
CA GLU A 233 -5.08 -8.21 8.32
C GLU A 233 -6.33 -7.91 7.50
N HIS A 234 -6.18 -7.14 6.41
CA HIS A 234 -7.26 -6.80 5.47
C HIS A 234 -7.40 -7.77 4.29
N GLY A 235 -6.65 -8.88 4.28
CA GLY A 235 -6.74 -9.89 3.21
C GLY A 235 -6.44 -9.34 1.81
N MET A 236 -5.51 -8.39 1.71
CA MET A 236 -5.17 -7.71 0.47
C MET A 236 -4.34 -8.58 -0.48
N ARG A 237 -4.18 -8.09 -1.71
CA ARG A 237 -3.22 -8.61 -2.70
C ARG A 237 -2.27 -7.51 -3.17
N ALA A 238 -1.01 -7.85 -3.35
CA ALA A 238 -0.01 -6.95 -3.91
C ALA A 238 0.25 -7.24 -5.40
N GLU A 239 0.46 -6.17 -6.19
CA GLU A 239 0.77 -6.20 -7.62
C GLU A 239 2.04 -5.39 -7.87
N LEU A 240 3.05 -6.01 -8.49
CA LEU A 240 4.25 -5.30 -8.92
C LEU A 240 3.94 -4.49 -10.18
N LEU A 241 4.11 -3.17 -10.09
CA LEU A 241 3.95 -2.25 -11.21
C LEU A 241 5.26 -2.03 -11.97
N GLY A 242 6.39 -2.22 -11.30
CA GLY A 242 7.70 -2.10 -11.90
C GLY A 242 8.81 -2.15 -10.87
N ARG A 243 10.01 -2.43 -11.36
CA ARG A 243 11.26 -2.41 -10.60
C ARG A 243 12.39 -1.97 -11.52
N CYS A 244 13.31 -1.16 -11.02
CA CYS A 244 14.53 -0.76 -11.71
C CYS A 244 15.58 -0.35 -10.69
N THR A 245 16.76 0.01 -11.15
CA THR A 245 17.81 0.64 -10.33
C THR A 245 18.10 2.06 -10.84
N SER A 246 18.95 2.81 -10.12
CA SER A 246 19.47 4.07 -10.61
C SER A 246 20.28 3.93 -11.91
N ALA A 247 20.90 2.79 -12.19
CA ALA A 247 21.64 2.58 -13.44
C ALA A 247 20.73 2.47 -14.67
N ASP A 248 19.48 2.03 -14.50
CA ASP A 248 18.49 2.00 -15.59
C ASP A 248 18.02 3.40 -16.02
N THR A 249 18.49 4.45 -15.33
CA THR A 249 18.11 5.84 -15.58
C THR A 249 19.32 6.75 -15.79
N ALA A 250 19.83 7.39 -14.74
CA ALA A 250 20.88 8.39 -14.79
C ALA A 250 22.05 8.10 -13.83
N GLY A 251 22.09 6.92 -13.22
CA GLY A 251 23.04 6.53 -12.17
C GLY A 251 24.20 5.67 -12.66
N ASP A 252 25.20 5.54 -11.80
CA ASP A 252 26.41 4.73 -12.00
C ASP A 252 26.13 3.24 -11.68
N PRO A 253 26.42 2.29 -12.59
CA PRO A 253 26.19 0.86 -12.36
C PRO A 253 27.03 0.24 -11.23
N ASP A 254 28.13 0.87 -10.80
CA ASP A 254 28.98 0.31 -9.74
C ASP A 254 28.36 0.47 -8.34
N ARG A 255 27.47 1.46 -8.16
CA ARG A 255 26.84 1.78 -6.88
C ARG A 255 25.43 2.31 -7.09
N VAL A 256 24.47 1.41 -7.17
CA VAL A 256 23.08 1.75 -7.48
C VAL A 256 22.18 1.80 -6.27
N VAL A 257 21.05 2.48 -6.43
CA VAL A 257 19.89 2.38 -5.54
C VAL A 257 18.77 1.66 -6.27
N GLY A 258 18.13 0.71 -5.60
CA GLY A 258 17.00 -0.04 -6.11
C GLY A 258 15.66 0.69 -5.92
N TYR A 259 14.75 0.55 -6.88
CA TYR A 259 13.42 1.15 -6.83
C TYR A 259 12.35 0.13 -7.24
N CYS A 260 11.22 0.14 -6.57
CA CYS A 260 10.02 -0.56 -7.04
C CYS A 260 8.77 0.28 -6.84
N ALA A 261 7.75 -0.01 -7.65
CA ALA A 261 6.40 0.47 -7.45
C ALA A 261 5.47 -0.74 -7.27
N VAL A 262 4.70 -0.76 -6.19
CA VAL A 262 3.75 -1.84 -5.88
C VAL A 262 2.39 -1.23 -5.57
N ALA A 263 1.33 -1.83 -6.09
CA ALA A 263 -0.05 -1.53 -5.72
C ALA A 263 -0.59 -2.61 -4.78
N LEU A 264 -1.30 -2.22 -3.73
CA LEU A 264 -2.05 -3.13 -2.88
C LEU A 264 -3.54 -2.89 -3.04
N HIS A 265 -4.26 -3.97 -3.35
CA HIS A 265 -5.69 -3.96 -3.58
C HIS A 265 -6.38 -4.71 -2.45
N GLU A 266 -7.46 -4.14 -1.92
CA GLU A 266 -8.41 -4.91 -1.14
C GLU A 266 -8.93 -6.06 -2.00
N ALA A 267 -9.23 -7.20 -1.36
CA ALA A 267 -9.95 -8.26 -2.04
C ALA A 267 -11.21 -7.65 -2.66
N ALA A 268 -11.54 -8.02 -3.89
CA ALA A 268 -12.77 -7.56 -4.50
C ALA A 268 -13.92 -7.96 -3.55
N THR A 269 -14.55 -6.96 -2.93
CA THR A 269 -15.87 -7.17 -2.38
C THR A 269 -16.71 -7.63 -3.56
N ALA A 270 -17.29 -8.81 -3.47
CA ALA A 270 -18.46 -9.10 -4.30
C ALA A 270 -19.48 -8.00 -3.98
N ASP A 271 -19.51 -6.96 -4.82
CA ASP A 271 -20.71 -6.29 -5.34
C ASP A 271 -20.43 -4.83 -5.74
N ALA A 272 -20.58 -4.54 -7.04
CA ALA A 272 -21.28 -3.36 -7.58
C ALA A 272 -21.33 -3.42 -9.12
N GLU A 273 -21.96 -4.45 -9.70
CA GLU A 273 -22.61 -4.25 -11.00
C GLU A 273 -23.92 -3.47 -10.77
N PRO A 274 -24.30 -2.53 -11.66
CA PRO A 274 -25.59 -1.87 -11.56
C PRO A 274 -26.69 -2.92 -11.70
N ALA A 275 -27.57 -2.98 -10.69
CA ALA A 275 -28.70 -3.89 -10.64
C ALA A 275 -29.47 -3.93 -11.97
N ALA A 276 -29.22 -4.99 -12.74
CA ALA A 276 -30.20 -5.49 -13.68
C ALA A 276 -31.37 -6.04 -12.84
N ALA A 277 -32.56 -5.57 -13.20
CA ALA A 277 -33.83 -5.86 -12.57
C ALA A 277 -33.97 -7.27 -11.96
N ALA A 278 -34.29 -7.28 -10.67
CA ALA A 278 -35.16 -8.23 -9.97
C ALA A 278 -35.05 -9.72 -10.35
N ALA A 279 -34.33 -10.48 -9.50
CA ALA A 279 -34.79 -11.79 -9.05
C ALA A 279 -34.67 -11.82 -7.52
N GLY A 280 -35.75 -12.21 -6.84
CA GLY A 280 -35.93 -12.07 -5.38
C GLY A 280 -34.95 -12.90 -4.53
N PRO A 281 -35.13 -12.91 -3.19
CA PRO A 281 -34.19 -13.52 -2.26
C PRO A 281 -34.03 -15.01 -2.57
N GLN A 282 -32.87 -15.40 -3.13
CA GLN A 282 -32.51 -16.81 -3.24
C GLN A 282 -32.12 -17.30 -1.85
N ALA A 283 -32.79 -18.37 -1.42
CA ALA A 283 -32.58 -19.01 -0.13
C ALA A 283 -31.10 -19.32 0.09
N THR A 284 -30.56 -18.88 1.23
CA THR A 284 -29.23 -19.25 1.75
C THR A 284 -29.23 -20.63 2.41
N GLU A 285 -30.36 -21.34 2.36
CA GLU A 285 -30.49 -22.69 2.89
C GLU A 285 -29.89 -23.70 1.91
N PRO A 286 -29.10 -24.68 2.40
CA PRO A 286 -28.70 -25.82 1.60
C PRO A 286 -29.94 -26.56 1.06
N PRO A 287 -29.85 -27.23 -0.10
CA PRO A 287 -30.91 -28.11 -0.58
C PRO A 287 -31.35 -29.14 0.48
N ALA A 288 -32.59 -29.61 0.41
CA ALA A 288 -33.14 -30.58 1.37
C ALA A 288 -32.31 -31.89 1.46
N ASP A 289 -31.60 -32.23 0.38
CA ASP A 289 -30.71 -33.39 0.25
C ASP A 289 -29.24 -33.07 0.59
N ALA A 290 -28.92 -31.86 1.07
CA ALA A 290 -27.56 -31.46 1.42
C ALA A 290 -26.88 -32.39 2.44
N GLY A 291 -27.66 -33.09 3.27
CA GLY A 291 -27.18 -34.09 4.21
C GLY A 291 -26.31 -35.18 3.55
N ASP A 292 -26.62 -35.58 2.32
CA ASP A 292 -25.89 -36.62 1.59
C ASP A 292 -24.44 -36.20 1.27
N THR A 293 -24.21 -34.88 1.16
CA THR A 293 -22.88 -34.31 0.93
C THR A 293 -22.21 -33.88 2.23
N LEU A 294 -22.95 -33.22 3.14
CA LEU A 294 -22.40 -32.62 4.35
C LEU A 294 -22.04 -33.65 5.43
N LEU A 295 -22.81 -34.75 5.57
CA LEU A 295 -22.53 -35.76 6.59
C LEU A 295 -21.21 -36.51 6.35
N PRO A 296 -20.90 -37.02 5.13
CA PRO A 296 -19.60 -37.61 4.86
C PRO A 296 -18.44 -36.63 5.03
N LEU A 297 -18.60 -35.37 4.59
CA LEU A 297 -17.58 -34.33 4.75
C LEU A 297 -17.28 -34.05 6.23
N ALA A 298 -18.32 -33.87 7.05
CA ALA A 298 -18.17 -33.63 8.49
C ALA A 298 -17.50 -34.83 9.19
N ARG A 299 -17.90 -36.07 8.86
CA ARG A 299 -17.29 -37.29 9.44
C ARG A 299 -15.81 -37.40 9.10
N ARG A 300 -15.43 -37.18 7.84
CA ARG A 300 -14.03 -37.24 7.39
C ARG A 300 -13.19 -36.11 7.97
N ALA A 301 -13.75 -34.90 8.07
CA ALA A 301 -13.08 -33.78 8.71
C ALA A 301 -12.73 -34.10 10.18
N ILE A 302 -13.69 -34.66 10.93
CA ILE A 302 -13.46 -35.08 12.31
C ILE A 302 -12.48 -36.25 12.39
N ALA A 303 -12.65 -37.28 11.56
CA ALA A 303 -11.74 -38.45 11.53
C ALA A 303 -10.29 -38.02 11.29
N ARG A 304 -10.05 -37.05 10.40
CA ARG A 304 -8.72 -36.47 10.17
C ARG A 304 -8.22 -35.64 11.34
N ALA A 305 -9.08 -34.81 11.93
CA ALA A 305 -8.72 -34.00 13.09
C ALA A 305 -8.32 -34.85 14.32
N VAL A 306 -8.93 -36.03 14.49
CA VAL A 306 -8.61 -36.97 15.59
C VAL A 306 -7.58 -38.05 15.21
N GLY A 307 -6.98 -37.96 14.01
CA GLY A 307 -5.95 -38.89 13.55
C GLY A 307 -6.45 -40.30 13.18
N ALA A 308 -7.77 -40.49 13.03
CA ALA A 308 -8.37 -41.74 12.57
C ALA A 308 -8.32 -41.93 11.04
N GLU A 309 -8.12 -40.84 10.28
CA GLU A 309 -7.90 -40.85 8.82
C GLU A 309 -6.74 -39.89 8.48
N THR A 310 -5.91 -40.23 7.49
CA THR A 310 -4.84 -39.34 7.00
C THR A 310 -5.32 -38.45 5.84
N GLY A 311 -4.77 -37.24 5.73
CA GLY A 311 -4.93 -36.38 4.56
C GLY A 311 -5.13 -34.90 4.89
N THR A 312 -4.98 -34.04 3.89
CA THR A 312 -5.02 -32.58 4.05
C THR A 312 -6.45 -32.01 3.99
N PRO A 313 -6.75 -30.85 4.62
CA PRO A 313 -8.07 -30.22 4.48
C PRO A 313 -8.51 -29.98 3.02
N ALA A 314 -7.56 -29.69 2.12
CA ALA A 314 -7.84 -29.50 0.69
C ALA A 314 -8.41 -30.76 0.01
N GLU A 315 -7.98 -31.95 0.42
CA GLU A 315 -8.47 -33.22 -0.12
C GLU A 315 -9.90 -33.56 0.32
N LEU A 316 -10.46 -32.89 1.35
CA LEU A 316 -11.86 -33.10 1.73
C LEU A 316 -12.81 -32.61 0.62
N LEU A 317 -12.42 -31.53 -0.06
CA LEU A 317 -13.21 -30.88 -1.11
C LEU A 317 -12.81 -31.29 -2.53
N ALA A 318 -11.83 -32.19 -2.70
CA ALA A 318 -11.42 -32.67 -4.01
C ALA A 318 -12.52 -33.50 -4.71
N GLY A 319 -12.67 -33.32 -6.03
CA GLY A 319 -13.65 -34.02 -6.89
C GLY A 319 -14.84 -33.16 -7.30
N GLU A 320 -15.71 -33.72 -8.16
CA GLU A 320 -16.97 -33.06 -8.54
C GLU A 320 -17.90 -32.93 -7.32
N ARG A 321 -18.40 -31.72 -7.08
CA ARG A 321 -19.28 -31.39 -5.96
C ARG A 321 -20.49 -30.59 -6.45
N PRO A 322 -21.63 -30.67 -5.76
CA PRO A 322 -22.77 -29.82 -6.07
C PRO A 322 -22.39 -28.35 -5.99
N ALA A 323 -22.82 -27.56 -6.98
CA ALA A 323 -22.49 -26.13 -7.07
C ALA A 323 -22.98 -25.32 -5.84
N TRP A 324 -23.99 -25.82 -5.11
CA TRP A 324 -24.50 -25.17 -3.91
C TRP A 324 -23.49 -25.17 -2.75
N LEU A 325 -22.52 -26.09 -2.71
CA LEU A 325 -21.50 -26.17 -1.65
C LEU A 325 -20.56 -24.94 -1.64
N TYR A 326 -20.46 -24.24 -2.78
CA TYR A 326 -19.61 -23.05 -2.96
C TYR A 326 -20.39 -21.73 -2.82
N ARG A 327 -21.71 -21.79 -2.56
CA ARG A 327 -22.51 -20.58 -2.35
C ARG A 327 -22.24 -19.98 -0.98
N PRO A 328 -22.26 -18.64 -0.84
CA PRO A 328 -22.19 -18.00 0.47
C PRO A 328 -23.33 -18.48 1.39
N GLY A 329 -22.98 -18.98 2.58
CA GLY A 329 -23.95 -19.49 3.55
C GLY A 329 -23.27 -20.22 4.71
N ALA A 330 -24.07 -20.61 5.71
CA ALA A 330 -23.63 -21.45 6.83
C ALA A 330 -24.60 -22.61 7.00
N ALA A 331 -24.08 -23.80 7.30
CA ALA A 331 -24.88 -24.98 7.58
C ALA A 331 -24.41 -25.62 8.90
N PHE A 332 -25.36 -26.03 9.74
CA PHE A 332 -25.08 -26.82 10.93
C PHE A 332 -25.28 -28.30 10.62
N VAL A 333 -24.24 -29.11 10.83
CA VAL A 333 -24.28 -30.56 10.60
C VAL A 333 -24.26 -31.28 11.94
N THR A 334 -25.38 -31.89 12.32
CA THR A 334 -25.48 -32.66 13.57
C THR A 334 -25.18 -34.13 13.29
N LEU A 335 -24.07 -34.63 13.83
CA LEU A 335 -23.74 -36.06 13.80
C LEU A 335 -24.47 -36.77 14.94
N ARG A 336 -25.31 -37.76 14.61
CA ARG A 336 -25.89 -38.66 15.60
C ARG A 336 -24.98 -39.88 15.76
N SER A 337 -24.74 -40.27 17.00
CA SER A 337 -24.05 -41.50 17.41
C SER A 337 -24.83 -42.73 17.00
#